data_AF-A0A7T4YD35-F1
#
_entry.id   AF-A0A7T4YD35-F1
#
_cell.length_a   1.000
_cell.length_b   1.000
_cell.length_c   1.000
_cell.angle_alpha   90.00
_cell.angle_beta   90.00
_cell.angle_gamma   90.00
#
_symmetry.space_group_name_H-M   'P 1'
#
loop_
_entity.id
_entity.type
_entity.pdbx_description
1 polymer ?
#
loop_
_entity_poly.entity_id
_entity_poly.type
_entity_poly.pdbx_seq_one_letter_code
_entity_poly.pdbx_strand_id
1 'polypeptide(L)'
;MKRIGLAVILAFVGSSVVWGEDESLGKWEINGEVKEAQPFIGVKHKQIIQKNPRPTVINVIEIDPKAKGVRFMCSPANGDPNGEEEGDPNLEVTRVHTPVFVEQVKAQVGINTAFYGDISKEHPYADIKGLAASEGNVYSNFYKGWPALNISADNVASIVKSAEPKANNAKTIPADAPIYNTIGGSHILLEDGMMPETKKWSFTTSTHPRTAVGWKKDGTILLVIVDGRQSEFSEGMTLFELADLFRDLGCENAINLDGGGSTTLAIADSEVRVANNPSDTFEDGRTGRPRFVAASLVVFAKPNPEYMGSLAMAPKPKPRKALPYPQEPVALEWFDIQFEGEERSLRLQMKHEAILHAKSKKTDSLHLKKVVIDESKAGSDVLVREYSGEGKPKHNVALGRVGTVTYKIKTTTPNLKASLVLDDVSNPLENTSKGHERGSTMPIIADGKWHNYAWDLRVVDHWFNYGGGNGVIDGPNTSLDSILILKNKDAEYDEPIELMISDVVYDPKGKLRQ
;
A
#
# COMPACT_ATOMS: atom_id res chain seq x y z
N MET A 1 62.50 -5.37 -51.51
CA MET A 1 61.13 -5.78 -51.12
C MET A 1 61.08 -5.94 -49.60
N LYS A 2 60.50 -4.98 -48.88
CA LYS A 2 60.15 -5.09 -47.46
C LYS A 2 58.66 -4.73 -47.34
N ARG A 3 57.85 -5.68 -46.89
CA ARG A 3 56.41 -5.49 -46.63
C ARG A 3 56.27 -4.71 -45.32
N ILE A 4 55.57 -3.59 -45.37
CA ILE A 4 55.10 -2.84 -44.20
C ILE A 4 53.69 -3.34 -43.92
N GLY A 5 53.46 -3.92 -42.74
CA GLY A 5 52.15 -4.32 -42.26
C GLY A 5 51.38 -3.10 -41.77
N LEU A 6 50.24 -2.82 -42.40
CA LEU A 6 49.30 -1.79 -41.98
C LEU A 6 48.37 -2.41 -40.92
N ALA A 7 48.52 -2.01 -39.66
CA ALA A 7 47.58 -2.37 -38.60
C ALA A 7 46.29 -1.56 -38.79
N VAL A 8 45.19 -2.25 -39.07
CA VAL A 8 43.84 -1.67 -39.06
C VAL A 8 43.41 -1.55 -37.60
N ILE A 9 43.42 -0.33 -37.07
CA ILE A 9 42.76 0.00 -35.80
C ILE A 9 41.26 0.05 -36.09
N LEU A 10 40.55 -1.02 -35.73
CA LEU A 10 39.09 -1.00 -35.63
C LEU A 10 38.73 -0.15 -34.40
N ALA A 11 38.47 1.14 -34.62
CA ALA A 11 37.78 1.97 -33.67
C ALA A 11 36.32 1.48 -33.60
N PHE A 12 35.98 0.72 -32.57
CA PHE A 12 34.59 0.60 -32.15
C PHE A 12 34.15 2.00 -31.70
N VAL A 13 33.46 2.72 -32.58
CA VAL A 13 32.60 3.82 -32.16
C VAL A 13 31.45 3.15 -31.44
N GLY A 14 31.62 2.93 -30.13
CA GLY A 14 30.50 2.61 -29.26
C GLY A 14 29.52 3.76 -29.39
N SER A 15 28.39 3.52 -30.04
CA SER A 15 27.21 4.35 -29.85
C SER A 15 26.82 4.19 -28.39
N SER A 16 27.36 5.06 -27.55
CA SER A 16 26.79 5.39 -26.26
C SER A 16 25.40 5.98 -26.53
N VAL A 17 24.43 5.10 -26.68
CA VAL A 17 23.07 5.44 -26.28
C VAL A 17 23.17 5.60 -24.77
N VAL A 18 23.47 6.82 -24.35
CA VAL A 18 23.26 7.28 -22.99
C VAL A 18 21.75 7.26 -22.83
N TRP A 19 21.24 6.10 -22.39
CA TRP A 19 19.92 6.06 -21.78
C TRP A 19 20.03 6.97 -20.57
N GLY A 20 19.39 8.14 -20.64
CA GLY A 20 19.16 8.96 -19.47
C GLY A 20 18.27 8.19 -18.52
N GLU A 21 18.84 7.25 -17.78
CA GLU A 21 18.24 6.83 -16.53
C GLU A 21 18.20 8.06 -15.65
N ASP A 22 17.00 8.38 -15.17
CA ASP A 22 16.83 9.38 -14.13
C ASP A 22 17.58 8.89 -12.88
N GLU A 23 18.86 9.26 -12.80
CA GLU A 23 19.77 8.93 -11.69
C GLU A 23 19.24 9.40 -10.33
N SER A 24 18.17 10.20 -10.29
CA SER A 24 17.55 10.69 -9.06
C SER A 24 16.64 9.67 -8.37
N LEU A 25 16.21 8.60 -9.05
CA LEU A 25 15.28 7.61 -8.48
C LEU A 25 15.97 6.56 -7.60
N GLY A 26 17.27 6.36 -7.74
CA GLY A 26 18.07 5.37 -7.01
C GLY A 26 19.42 5.95 -6.63
N LYS A 27 19.41 6.92 -5.71
CA LYS A 27 20.60 7.24 -4.90
C LYS A 27 20.17 7.29 -3.44
N TRP A 28 20.40 6.19 -2.73
CA TRP A 28 20.25 6.14 -1.28
C TRP A 28 21.60 5.94 -0.61
N GLU A 29 21.96 6.81 0.33
CA GLU A 29 23.16 6.63 1.16
C GLU A 29 22.76 6.58 2.63
N ILE A 30 23.32 5.62 3.37
CA ILE A 30 23.12 5.51 4.82
C ILE A 30 23.95 6.59 5.51
N ASN A 31 23.29 7.64 6.01
CA ASN A 31 23.93 8.75 6.73
C ASN A 31 23.28 9.02 8.12
N GLY A 32 22.35 8.16 8.54
CA GLY A 32 21.59 8.31 9.77
C GLY A 32 22.30 7.84 11.04
N GLU A 33 21.67 8.11 12.18
CA GLU A 33 22.05 7.51 13.47
C GLU A 33 21.75 6.00 13.41
N VAL A 34 22.75 5.18 13.77
CA VAL A 34 22.61 3.73 13.82
C VAL A 34 22.62 3.26 15.27
N LYS A 35 21.58 2.51 15.66
CA LYS A 35 21.50 1.77 16.93
C LYS A 35 21.56 0.28 16.64
N GLU A 36 22.42 -0.43 17.34
CA GLU A 36 22.55 -1.89 17.20
C GLU A 36 22.12 -2.63 18.47
N ALA A 37 21.49 -3.78 18.28
CA ALA A 37 21.14 -4.74 19.32
C ALA A 37 21.43 -6.16 18.81
N GLN A 38 21.86 -7.06 19.69
CA GLN A 38 22.07 -8.48 19.34
C GLN A 38 21.46 -9.41 20.40
N PRO A 39 20.12 -9.35 20.59
CA PRO A 39 19.41 -10.08 21.63
C PRO A 39 19.42 -11.60 21.44
N PHE A 40 19.72 -12.09 20.23
CA PHE A 40 19.76 -13.52 19.93
C PHE A 40 21.06 -13.92 19.24
N ILE A 41 21.49 -15.16 19.45
CA ILE A 41 22.68 -15.74 18.82
C ILE A 41 22.45 -15.75 17.30
N GLY A 42 23.38 -15.14 16.56
CA GLY A 42 23.32 -15.05 15.11
C GLY A 42 22.30 -14.05 14.56
N VAL A 43 21.62 -13.26 15.39
CA VAL A 43 20.64 -12.27 14.94
C VAL A 43 20.98 -10.89 15.49
N LYS A 44 21.37 -9.97 14.61
CA LYS A 44 21.64 -8.57 14.93
C LYS A 44 20.53 -7.69 14.35
N HIS A 45 20.02 -6.78 15.16
CA HIS A 45 19.11 -5.71 14.74
C HIS A 45 19.86 -4.39 14.67
N LYS A 46 19.88 -3.77 13.49
CA LYS A 46 20.32 -2.39 13.27
C LYS A 46 19.12 -1.51 12.98
N GLN A 47 18.96 -0.44 13.71
CA GLN A 47 18.00 0.61 13.42
C GLN A 47 18.73 1.85 12.94
N ILE A 48 18.35 2.32 11.76
CA ILE A 48 18.91 3.50 11.11
C ILE A 48 17.83 4.58 11.12
N ILE A 49 18.10 5.72 11.73
CA ILE A 49 17.22 6.90 11.73
C ILE A 49 17.94 8.01 11.00
N GLN A 50 17.46 8.35 9.80
CA GLN A 50 18.05 9.39 8.96
C GLN A 50 17.08 10.51 8.66
N LYS A 51 17.64 11.67 8.32
CA LYS A 51 16.89 12.90 7.98
C LYS A 51 17.01 13.29 6.51
N ASN A 52 18.10 12.92 5.85
CA ASN A 52 18.40 13.28 4.47
C ASN A 52 18.48 12.00 3.61
N PRO A 53 17.98 12.01 2.36
CA PRO A 53 17.30 13.12 1.70
C PRO A 53 15.93 13.45 2.30
N ARG A 54 15.38 12.53 3.10
CA ARG A 54 14.15 12.73 3.88
C ARG A 54 14.13 11.87 5.16
N PRO A 55 13.28 12.22 6.14
CA PRO A 55 13.09 11.41 7.34
C PRO A 55 12.73 9.96 6.99
N THR A 56 13.54 9.01 7.44
CA THR A 56 13.33 7.57 7.21
C THR A 56 13.85 6.76 8.38
N VAL A 57 13.03 5.80 8.84
CA VAL A 57 13.39 4.81 9.85
C VAL A 57 13.48 3.44 9.19
N ILE A 58 14.67 2.84 9.24
CA ILE A 58 14.99 1.55 8.61
C ILE A 58 15.41 0.59 9.71
N ASN A 59 14.81 -0.59 9.75
CA ASN A 59 15.24 -1.69 10.60
C ASN A 59 15.83 -2.79 9.71
N VAL A 60 17.05 -3.19 10.01
CA VAL A 60 17.77 -4.29 9.34
C VAL A 60 17.99 -5.39 10.37
N ILE A 61 17.45 -6.57 10.11
CA ILE A 61 17.74 -7.78 10.87
C ILE A 61 18.75 -8.59 10.07
N GLU A 62 20.02 -8.58 10.50
CA GLU A 62 21.08 -9.39 9.93
C GLU A 62 21.11 -10.75 10.64
N ILE A 63 21.00 -11.82 9.86
CA ILE A 63 20.85 -13.19 10.35
C ILE A 63 21.99 -14.03 9.77
N ASP A 64 22.79 -14.62 10.64
CA ASP A 64 23.70 -15.71 10.29
C ASP A 64 22.88 -17.01 10.22
N PRO A 65 22.58 -17.56 9.02
CA PRO A 65 21.76 -18.76 8.88
C PRO A 65 22.44 -20.02 9.45
N LYS A 66 23.75 -19.98 9.71
CA LYS A 66 24.54 -21.10 10.23
C LYS A 66 24.63 -21.09 11.76
N ALA A 67 24.18 -20.00 12.40
CA ALA A 67 24.23 -19.87 13.84
C ALA A 67 23.33 -20.91 14.54
N LYS A 68 23.81 -21.43 15.68
CA LYS A 68 23.14 -22.52 16.39
C LYS A 68 21.73 -22.12 16.84
N GLY A 69 20.74 -22.83 16.32
CA GLY A 69 19.33 -22.63 16.67
C GLY A 69 18.61 -21.62 15.79
N VAL A 70 19.29 -21.04 14.79
CA VAL A 70 18.63 -20.25 13.74
C VAL A 70 17.88 -21.19 12.80
N ARG A 71 16.58 -20.93 12.62
CA ARG A 71 15.75 -21.53 11.57
C ARG A 71 14.62 -20.60 11.18
N PHE A 72 14.12 -20.77 9.97
CA PHE A 72 13.04 -19.97 9.41
C PHE A 72 11.75 -20.79 9.33
N MET A 73 10.61 -20.09 9.32
CA MET A 73 9.30 -20.69 9.06
C MET A 73 8.38 -19.65 8.45
N CYS A 74 7.76 -19.96 7.32
CA CYS A 74 6.61 -19.19 6.84
C CYS A 74 5.35 -19.65 7.57
N SER A 75 4.36 -18.77 7.75
CA SER A 75 3.05 -19.21 8.24
C SER A 75 2.47 -20.29 7.32
N PRO A 76 1.93 -21.39 7.86
CA PRO A 76 1.26 -22.41 7.06
C PRO A 76 -0.12 -21.91 6.60
N ALA A 77 -0.73 -22.62 5.64
CA ALA A 77 -2.15 -22.46 5.36
C ALA A 77 -2.97 -22.68 6.65
N ASN A 78 -3.94 -21.80 6.86
CA ASN A 78 -4.84 -21.79 8.01
C ASN A 78 -6.23 -21.24 7.66
N GLY A 79 -6.56 -21.19 6.36
CA GLY A 79 -7.91 -20.96 5.87
C GLY A 79 -8.81 -22.16 6.12
N ASP A 80 -10.03 -22.14 5.57
CA ASP A 80 -10.96 -23.26 5.67
C ASP A 80 -10.82 -24.18 4.44
N PRO A 81 -10.17 -25.35 4.56
CA PRO A 81 -10.07 -26.32 3.47
C PRO A 81 -11.34 -27.15 3.23
N ASN A 82 -12.44 -26.95 3.98
CA ASN A 82 -13.67 -27.75 3.84
C ASN A 82 -14.72 -27.19 2.88
N GLY A 83 -14.38 -26.20 2.05
CA GLY A 83 -15.24 -25.71 0.98
C GLY A 83 -15.37 -26.67 -0.21
N GLU A 84 -15.73 -27.94 0.02
CA GLU A 84 -16.30 -28.80 -1.05
C GLU A 84 -17.80 -28.51 -1.26
N GLU A 85 -18.43 -27.72 -0.38
CA GLU A 85 -19.80 -27.24 -0.59
C GLU A 85 -19.84 -26.21 -1.72
N GLU A 86 -20.76 -26.41 -2.67
CA GLU A 86 -20.98 -25.51 -3.80
C GLU A 86 -21.32 -24.10 -3.30
N GLY A 87 -20.36 -23.19 -3.35
CA GLY A 87 -20.52 -21.78 -2.95
C GLY A 87 -19.59 -21.28 -1.83
N ASP A 88 -18.79 -22.14 -1.20
CA ASP A 88 -17.82 -21.73 -0.18
C ASP A 88 -16.54 -21.18 -0.84
N PRO A 89 -16.08 -19.95 -0.52
CA PRO A 89 -14.82 -19.44 -1.02
C PRO A 89 -13.67 -20.22 -0.38
N ASN A 90 -13.09 -21.14 -1.17
CA ASN A 90 -11.95 -22.00 -0.82
C ASN A 90 -10.65 -21.17 -0.65
N LEU A 91 -10.58 -20.37 0.42
CA LEU A 91 -9.53 -19.37 0.67
C LEU A 91 -8.35 -19.95 1.45
N GLU A 92 -7.14 -19.62 1.02
CA GLU A 92 -5.91 -20.28 1.48
C GLU A 92 -5.57 -20.01 2.96
N VAL A 93 -5.86 -18.80 3.46
CA VAL A 93 -5.42 -18.35 4.80
C VAL A 93 -6.47 -17.54 5.55
N THR A 94 -6.40 -17.60 6.87
CA THR A 94 -7.01 -16.64 7.80
C THR A 94 -5.98 -15.59 8.18
N ARG A 95 -6.25 -14.31 7.86
CA ARG A 95 -5.31 -13.22 8.13
C ARG A 95 -5.11 -13.03 9.64
N VAL A 96 -3.87 -12.76 10.04
CA VAL A 96 -3.49 -12.55 11.45
C VAL A 96 -2.47 -11.41 11.55
N HIS A 97 -2.36 -10.80 12.72
CA HIS A 97 -1.26 -9.87 12.99
C HIS A 97 0.05 -10.64 13.14
N THR A 98 1.12 -10.19 12.45
CA THR A 98 2.48 -10.74 12.61
C THR A 98 2.91 -10.93 14.09
N PRO A 99 2.74 -9.96 15.01
CA PRO A 99 3.12 -10.18 16.42
C PRO A 99 2.33 -11.31 17.10
N VAL A 100 1.05 -11.50 16.75
CA VAL A 100 0.24 -12.60 17.28
C VAL A 100 0.79 -13.94 16.79
N PHE A 101 1.17 -14.04 15.50
CA PHE A 101 1.77 -15.25 14.97
C PHE A 101 3.13 -15.55 15.61
N VAL A 102 3.98 -14.55 15.80
CA VAL A 102 5.27 -14.68 16.52
C VAL A 102 5.06 -15.24 17.93
N GLU A 103 4.06 -14.74 18.65
CA GLU A 103 3.71 -15.22 19.99
C GLU A 103 3.25 -16.68 19.96
N GLN A 104 2.31 -17.02 19.06
CA GLN A 104 1.74 -18.36 18.92
C GLN A 104 2.80 -19.43 18.69
N VAL A 105 3.77 -19.14 17.81
CA VAL A 105 4.81 -20.11 17.44
C VAL A 105 6.07 -19.98 18.30
N LYS A 106 6.15 -18.97 19.18
CA LYS A 106 7.30 -18.68 20.07
C LYS A 106 8.60 -18.38 19.32
N ALA A 107 8.48 -17.71 18.18
CA ALA A 107 9.64 -17.21 17.42
C ALA A 107 10.22 -15.95 18.06
N GLN A 108 11.43 -15.55 17.62
CA GLN A 108 12.17 -14.40 18.17
C GLN A 108 12.06 -13.17 17.30
N VAL A 109 11.91 -13.35 15.98
CA VAL A 109 11.68 -12.26 15.02
C VAL A 109 10.57 -12.68 14.07
N GLY A 110 9.71 -11.75 13.66
CA GLY A 110 8.75 -11.99 12.59
C GLY A 110 8.48 -10.74 11.76
N ILE A 111 8.23 -10.96 10.47
CA ILE A 111 7.85 -9.92 9.52
C ILE A 111 6.59 -10.31 8.76
N ASN A 112 5.82 -9.33 8.28
CA ASN A 112 4.81 -9.58 7.27
C ASN A 112 5.46 -10.00 5.94
N THR A 113 4.72 -10.69 5.05
CA THR A 113 5.30 -11.17 3.80
C THR A 113 4.38 -11.05 2.58
N ALA A 114 3.46 -11.99 2.36
CA ALA A 114 2.80 -12.13 1.07
C ALA A 114 1.78 -11.02 0.78
N PHE A 115 1.67 -10.64 -0.50
CA PHE A 115 0.52 -9.88 -1.00
C PHE A 115 -0.72 -10.77 -1.00
N TYR A 116 -1.91 -10.17 -0.95
CA TYR A 116 -3.16 -10.94 -0.90
C TYR A 116 -4.31 -10.32 -1.72
N GLY A 117 -5.28 -11.18 -2.06
CA GLY A 117 -6.54 -10.90 -2.74
C GLY A 117 -7.74 -10.93 -1.80
N ASP A 118 -8.92 -10.78 -2.40
CA ASP A 118 -10.27 -10.81 -1.82
C ASP A 118 -10.36 -10.66 -0.30
N ILE A 119 -10.51 -9.41 0.14
CA ILE A 119 -11.01 -9.07 1.46
C ILE A 119 -12.53 -9.11 1.36
N SER A 120 -13.15 -10.25 1.68
CA SER A 120 -14.60 -10.22 1.90
C SER A 120 -14.87 -9.28 3.08
N LYS A 121 -15.90 -8.42 2.96
CA LYS A 121 -16.31 -7.49 4.03
C LYS A 121 -16.84 -8.21 5.28
N GLU A 122 -16.90 -9.54 5.25
CA GLU A 122 -17.58 -10.36 6.26
C GLU A 122 -16.66 -11.42 6.89
N HIS A 123 -15.43 -11.64 6.37
CA HIS A 123 -14.54 -12.69 6.89
C HIS A 123 -13.03 -12.32 6.91
N PRO A 124 -12.26 -12.73 7.93
CA PRO A 124 -10.79 -12.58 7.97
C PRO A 124 -9.99 -13.37 6.92
N TYR A 125 -10.64 -14.18 6.08
CA TYR A 125 -9.95 -14.99 5.07
C TYR A 125 -9.35 -14.16 3.94
N ALA A 126 -8.34 -14.70 3.26
CA ALA A 126 -7.74 -14.11 2.07
C ALA A 126 -7.01 -15.16 1.21
N ASP A 127 -6.88 -14.87 -0.08
CA ASP A 127 -5.98 -15.59 -0.99
C ASP A 127 -4.63 -14.93 -1.07
N ILE A 128 -3.54 -15.71 -1.08
CA ILE A 128 -2.21 -15.19 -1.33
C ILE A 128 -2.03 -14.90 -2.82
N LYS A 129 -1.40 -13.76 -3.12
CA LYS A 129 -0.94 -13.40 -4.47
C LYS A 129 0.54 -13.76 -4.62
N GLY A 130 0.81 -15.03 -4.88
CA GLY A 130 2.14 -15.54 -5.19
C GLY A 130 2.44 -16.88 -4.54
N LEU A 131 3.50 -17.55 -5.01
CA LEU A 131 3.86 -18.89 -4.51
C LEU A 131 4.05 -18.86 -2.99
N ALA A 132 3.38 -19.75 -2.26
CA ALA A 132 3.54 -19.85 -0.82
C ALA A 132 3.75 -21.31 -0.38
N ALA A 133 4.73 -21.51 0.49
CA ALA A 133 5.01 -22.78 1.11
C ALA A 133 5.53 -22.60 2.54
N SER A 134 5.13 -23.51 3.42
CA SER A 134 5.66 -23.60 4.78
C SER A 134 6.15 -25.01 5.04
N GLU A 135 7.43 -25.12 5.40
CA GLU A 135 8.09 -26.40 5.70
C GLU A 135 7.89 -27.47 4.59
N GLY A 136 7.91 -27.02 3.33
CA GLY A 136 7.78 -27.89 2.15
C GLY A 136 6.34 -28.11 1.67
N ASN A 137 5.35 -27.69 2.46
CA ASN A 137 3.94 -27.78 2.08
C ASN A 137 3.56 -26.55 1.25
N VAL A 138 3.43 -26.72 -0.06
CA VAL A 138 2.96 -25.68 -0.99
C VAL A 138 1.45 -25.54 -0.86
N TYR A 139 0.97 -24.31 -0.68
CA TYR A 139 -0.45 -24.02 -0.49
C TYR A 139 -0.96 -22.80 -1.27
N SER A 140 -0.10 -22.09 -2.00
CA SER A 140 -0.49 -21.06 -2.97
C SER A 140 0.40 -21.11 -4.20
N ASN A 141 -0.14 -20.83 -5.37
CA ASN A 141 0.55 -20.88 -6.66
C ASN A 141 1.17 -19.53 -7.06
N PHE A 142 2.01 -19.54 -8.10
CA PHE A 142 2.53 -18.30 -8.67
C PHE A 142 1.42 -17.37 -9.18
N TYR A 143 1.55 -16.07 -8.90
CA TYR A 143 0.61 -15.05 -9.36
C TYR A 143 1.26 -14.19 -10.45
N LYS A 144 0.74 -14.27 -11.69
CA LYS A 144 1.16 -13.44 -12.83
C LYS A 144 2.68 -13.41 -13.07
N GLY A 145 3.35 -14.54 -12.86
CA GLY A 145 4.81 -14.65 -13.03
C GLY A 145 5.64 -13.93 -11.97
N TRP A 146 5.05 -13.48 -10.86
CA TRP A 146 5.77 -12.86 -9.76
C TRP A 146 6.83 -13.80 -9.18
N PRO A 147 8.03 -13.29 -8.84
CA PRO A 147 9.09 -14.09 -8.21
C PRO A 147 8.70 -14.51 -6.79
N ALA A 148 9.40 -15.47 -6.20
CA ALA A 148 9.28 -15.80 -4.79
C ALA A 148 10.64 -15.95 -4.12
N LEU A 149 10.69 -15.54 -2.85
CA LEU A 149 11.76 -15.90 -1.92
C LEU A 149 11.57 -17.36 -1.55
N ASN A 150 12.62 -18.18 -1.65
CA ASN A 150 12.65 -19.51 -1.02
C ASN A 150 13.83 -19.59 -0.05
N ILE A 151 13.56 -20.02 1.19
CA ILE A 151 14.57 -20.39 2.18
C ILE A 151 14.46 -21.91 2.38
N SER A 152 15.49 -22.65 1.97
CA SER A 152 15.52 -24.11 2.10
C SER A 152 15.55 -24.57 3.55
N ALA A 153 15.39 -25.88 3.78
CA ALA A 153 15.53 -26.48 5.11
C ALA A 153 16.92 -26.27 5.74
N ASP A 154 17.95 -26.03 4.91
CA ASP A 154 19.33 -25.73 5.33
C ASP A 154 19.59 -24.22 5.47
N ASN A 155 18.53 -23.40 5.54
CA ASN A 155 18.57 -21.95 5.64
C ASN A 155 19.28 -21.25 4.46
N VAL A 156 19.27 -21.84 3.26
CA VAL A 156 19.82 -21.21 2.05
C VAL A 156 18.73 -20.43 1.34
N ALA A 157 18.93 -19.12 1.18
CA ALA A 157 18.03 -18.25 0.45
C ALA A 157 18.25 -18.32 -1.07
N SER A 158 17.17 -18.25 -1.83
CA SER A 158 17.17 -18.26 -3.30
C SER A 158 15.95 -17.51 -3.85
N ILE A 159 16.06 -17.05 -5.10
CA ILE A 159 14.91 -16.58 -5.88
C ILE A 159 14.41 -17.75 -6.71
N VAL A 160 13.10 -18.02 -6.65
CA VAL A 160 12.43 -18.94 -7.57
C VAL A 160 11.47 -18.17 -8.46
N LYS A 161 11.45 -18.49 -9.76
CA LYS A 161 10.57 -17.86 -10.76
C LYS A 161 9.59 -18.91 -11.29
N SER A 162 8.45 -18.47 -11.84
CA SER A 162 7.51 -19.41 -12.46
C SER A 162 8.08 -19.98 -13.77
N ALA A 163 8.03 -21.29 -13.94
CA ALA A 163 8.34 -21.95 -15.22
C ALA A 163 7.26 -21.72 -16.27
N GLU A 164 6.02 -21.48 -15.81
CA GLU A 164 4.85 -21.27 -16.67
C GLU A 164 4.08 -20.03 -16.18
N PRO A 165 4.59 -18.79 -16.42
CA PRO A 165 4.03 -17.56 -15.83
C PRO A 165 2.55 -17.26 -16.13
N LYS A 166 1.97 -17.95 -17.12
CA LYS A 166 0.56 -17.84 -17.52
C LYS A 166 -0.33 -18.94 -16.95
N ALA A 167 0.25 -19.94 -16.29
CA ALA A 167 -0.47 -21.05 -15.68
C ALA A 167 -0.59 -20.85 -14.17
N ASN A 168 -1.70 -21.32 -13.60
CA ASN A 168 -1.89 -21.33 -12.15
C ASN A 168 -1.30 -22.62 -11.56
N ASN A 169 0.03 -22.68 -11.43
CA ASN A 169 0.72 -23.81 -10.81
C ASN A 169 1.99 -23.38 -10.07
N ALA A 170 2.58 -24.33 -9.34
CA ALA A 170 3.78 -24.14 -8.53
C ALA A 170 5.08 -24.59 -9.23
N LYS A 171 5.10 -24.72 -10.57
CA LYS A 171 6.33 -25.12 -11.28
C LYS A 171 7.34 -23.98 -11.30
N THR A 172 8.57 -24.28 -10.91
CA THR A 172 9.61 -23.27 -10.68
C THR A 172 10.72 -23.30 -11.72
N ILE A 173 11.49 -22.23 -11.79
CA ILE A 173 12.84 -22.16 -12.35
C ILE A 173 13.78 -21.79 -11.19
N PRO A 174 14.80 -22.61 -10.90
CA PRO A 174 15.06 -23.94 -11.49
C PRO A 174 13.96 -24.96 -11.13
N ALA A 175 13.78 -26.00 -11.96
CA ALA A 175 12.65 -26.94 -11.85
C ALA A 175 12.72 -27.87 -10.63
N ASP A 176 13.91 -28.07 -10.09
CA ASP A 176 14.24 -28.90 -8.94
C ASP A 176 14.54 -28.05 -7.69
N ALA A 177 14.12 -26.78 -7.68
CA ALA A 177 14.27 -25.92 -6.51
C ALA A 177 13.64 -26.59 -5.27
N PRO A 178 14.37 -26.76 -4.15
CA PRO A 178 13.85 -27.37 -2.94
C PRO A 178 12.94 -26.36 -2.21
N ILE A 179 11.70 -26.25 -2.68
CA ILE A 179 10.67 -25.40 -2.09
C ILE A 179 10.42 -25.82 -0.65
N TYR A 180 10.58 -24.88 0.28
CA TYR A 180 10.44 -25.15 1.71
C TYR A 180 9.70 -24.03 2.43
N ASN A 181 10.41 -22.96 2.81
CA ASN A 181 9.80 -21.73 3.30
C ASN A 181 9.80 -20.72 2.17
N THR A 182 8.66 -20.59 1.48
CA THR A 182 8.55 -19.81 0.25
C THR A 182 7.43 -18.79 0.34
N ILE A 183 7.71 -17.54 -0.09
CA ILE A 183 6.69 -16.49 -0.23
C ILE A 183 6.92 -15.68 -1.50
N GLY A 184 5.84 -15.49 -2.25
CA GLY A 184 5.77 -14.61 -3.41
C GLY A 184 6.08 -13.16 -3.06
N GLY A 185 7.03 -12.58 -3.79
CA GLY A 185 7.33 -11.15 -3.78
C GLY A 185 6.86 -10.50 -5.08
N SER A 186 6.67 -9.18 -5.09
CA SER A 186 6.19 -8.50 -6.30
C SER A 186 7.29 -8.21 -7.31
N HIS A 187 8.51 -7.96 -6.85
CA HIS A 187 9.65 -7.55 -7.68
C HIS A 187 10.95 -8.10 -7.13
N ILE A 188 11.86 -8.47 -8.03
CA ILE A 188 13.27 -8.69 -7.70
C ILE A 188 13.93 -7.32 -7.59
N LEU A 189 14.56 -7.06 -6.45
CA LEU A 189 15.29 -5.82 -6.20
C LEU A 189 16.75 -5.93 -6.63
N LEU A 190 17.37 -7.09 -6.39
CA LEU A 190 18.71 -7.43 -6.86
C LEU A 190 18.73 -8.90 -7.29
N GLU A 191 19.37 -9.15 -8.42
CA GLU A 191 19.80 -10.47 -8.90
C GLU A 191 21.26 -10.32 -9.35
N ASP A 192 22.16 -11.09 -8.76
CA ASP A 192 23.61 -10.99 -8.99
C ASP A 192 24.18 -9.56 -8.85
N GLY A 193 23.67 -8.82 -7.86
CA GLY A 193 24.08 -7.46 -7.51
C GLY A 193 23.46 -6.36 -8.37
N MET A 194 22.57 -6.70 -9.32
CA MET A 194 21.92 -5.76 -10.22
C MET A 194 20.41 -5.80 -10.10
N MET A 195 19.77 -4.63 -10.14
CA MET A 195 18.31 -4.53 -10.22
C MET A 195 17.85 -4.87 -11.65
N PRO A 196 16.97 -5.86 -11.86
CA PRO A 196 16.41 -6.12 -13.18
C PRO A 196 15.58 -4.94 -13.71
N GLU A 197 15.38 -4.89 -15.03
CA GLU A 197 14.54 -3.86 -15.65
C GLU A 197 13.15 -3.83 -14.99
N THR A 198 12.82 -2.70 -14.37
CA THR A 198 11.63 -2.54 -13.56
C THR A 198 10.76 -1.43 -14.12
N LYS A 199 9.50 -1.77 -14.42
CA LYS A 199 8.52 -0.80 -14.92
C LYS A 199 8.36 0.36 -13.93
N LYS A 200 8.43 1.59 -14.44
CA LYS A 200 8.19 2.81 -13.66
C LYS A 200 6.69 3.13 -13.62
N TRP A 201 6.12 3.13 -12.43
CA TRP A 201 4.76 3.55 -12.12
C TRP A 201 4.66 3.81 -10.60
N SER A 202 3.54 4.37 -10.13
CA SER A 202 3.42 4.83 -8.73
C SER A 202 3.88 3.80 -7.68
N PHE A 203 3.58 2.51 -7.84
CA PHE A 203 4.05 1.49 -6.90
C PHE A 203 5.58 1.39 -6.78
N THR A 204 6.30 1.61 -7.88
CA THR A 204 7.76 1.48 -7.96
C THR A 204 8.48 2.82 -7.70
N THR A 205 7.85 3.94 -8.07
CA THR A 205 8.45 5.28 -7.99
C THR A 205 7.98 6.13 -6.81
N SER A 206 6.88 5.78 -6.13
CA SER A 206 6.43 6.48 -4.92
C SER A 206 7.02 5.87 -3.65
N THR A 207 7.18 6.69 -2.63
CA THR A 207 7.68 6.26 -1.33
C THR A 207 6.59 5.55 -0.54
N HIS A 208 6.91 4.36 -0.03
CA HIS A 208 6.02 3.58 0.81
C HIS A 208 6.81 2.94 1.95
N PRO A 209 6.14 2.52 3.04
CA PRO A 209 6.69 1.50 3.92
C PRO A 209 7.02 0.25 3.08
N ARG A 210 8.16 -0.37 3.33
CA ARG A 210 8.64 -1.52 2.56
C ARG A 210 9.04 -2.64 3.51
N THR A 211 8.71 -3.86 3.11
CA THR A 211 9.28 -5.07 3.69
C THR A 211 9.97 -5.83 2.56
N ALA A 212 11.23 -6.20 2.76
CA ALA A 212 12.00 -6.92 1.77
C ALA A 212 13.04 -7.82 2.42
N VAL A 213 13.49 -8.81 1.66
CA VAL A 213 14.51 -9.76 2.10
C VAL A 213 15.62 -9.79 1.07
N GLY A 214 16.86 -9.74 1.54
CA GLY A 214 18.04 -9.90 0.71
C GLY A 214 19.08 -10.78 1.38
N TRP A 215 20.07 -11.23 0.62
CA TRP A 215 21.15 -12.04 1.16
C TRP A 215 22.49 -11.70 0.51
N LYS A 216 23.55 -11.85 1.31
CA LYS A 216 24.93 -11.63 0.90
C LYS A 216 25.53 -12.91 0.32
N LYS A 217 26.66 -12.77 -0.35
CA LYS A 217 27.42 -13.89 -0.93
C LYS A 217 27.85 -14.96 0.08
N ASP A 218 28.05 -14.60 1.34
CA ASP A 218 28.42 -15.52 2.42
C ASP A 218 27.23 -16.32 3.00
N GLY A 219 26.01 -16.00 2.54
CA GLY A 219 24.75 -16.58 2.98
C GLY A 219 24.01 -15.76 4.04
N THR A 220 24.58 -14.68 4.58
CA THR A 220 23.91 -13.82 5.57
C THR A 220 22.59 -13.30 4.99
N ILE A 221 21.47 -13.53 5.71
CA ILE A 221 20.13 -13.09 5.30
C ILE A 221 19.78 -11.80 6.03
N LEU A 222 19.21 -10.85 5.30
CA LEU A 222 18.80 -9.54 5.78
C LEU A 222 17.29 -9.40 5.62
N LEU A 223 16.58 -9.17 6.73
CA LEU A 223 15.21 -8.66 6.69
C LEU A 223 15.28 -7.14 6.81
N VAL A 224 14.75 -6.42 5.82
CA VAL A 224 14.73 -4.95 5.80
C VAL A 224 13.29 -4.46 5.89
N ILE A 225 13.04 -3.62 6.90
CA ILE A 225 11.73 -3.09 7.26
C ILE A 225 11.85 -1.57 7.33
N VAL A 226 11.20 -0.89 6.40
CA VAL A 226 11.25 0.57 6.25
C VAL A 226 9.89 1.13 6.66
N ASP A 227 9.85 1.96 7.70
CA ASP A 227 8.63 2.69 8.07
C ASP A 227 8.29 3.73 6.98
N GLY A 228 7.03 4.13 6.84
CA GLY A 228 6.62 5.10 5.83
C GLY A 228 5.23 5.67 6.09
N ARG A 229 4.79 6.62 5.25
CA ARG A 229 3.48 7.33 5.40
C ARG A 229 3.34 8.01 6.77
N GLN A 230 4.46 8.47 7.32
CA GLN A 230 4.54 9.15 8.61
C GLN A 230 5.38 10.40 8.40
N SER A 231 4.79 11.41 7.78
CA SER A 231 5.51 12.63 7.39
C SER A 231 6.22 13.28 8.59
N GLU A 232 7.42 13.81 8.33
CA GLU A 232 8.42 14.28 9.33
C GLU A 232 9.03 13.20 10.24
N PHE A 233 8.59 11.94 10.13
CA PHE A 233 9.12 10.83 10.92
C PHE A 233 9.76 9.74 10.04
N SER A 234 8.96 9.13 9.16
CA SER A 234 9.43 8.20 8.14
C SER A 234 8.54 8.29 6.90
N GLU A 235 9.13 8.71 5.78
CA GLU A 235 8.40 8.90 4.52
C GLU A 235 8.39 7.65 3.63
N GLY A 236 9.26 6.67 3.93
CA GLY A 236 9.39 5.42 3.20
C GLY A 236 10.38 5.52 2.04
N MET A 237 10.36 4.49 1.18
CA MET A 237 11.27 4.32 0.05
C MET A 237 10.54 3.94 -1.23
N THR A 238 11.09 4.38 -2.37
CA THR A 238 10.80 3.79 -3.68
C THR A 238 11.42 2.38 -3.76
N LEU A 239 11.07 1.59 -4.77
CA LEU A 239 11.75 0.29 -4.94
C LEU A 239 13.21 0.45 -5.39
N PHE A 240 13.52 1.54 -6.09
CA PHE A 240 14.86 1.83 -6.58
C PHE A 240 15.81 2.19 -5.42
N GLU A 241 15.38 3.04 -4.49
CA GLU A 241 16.14 3.35 -3.27
C GLU A 241 16.28 2.13 -2.35
N LEU A 242 15.28 1.26 -2.33
CA LEU A 242 15.35 0.02 -1.57
C LEU A 242 16.38 -0.96 -2.16
N ALA A 243 16.46 -1.06 -3.51
CA ALA A 243 17.48 -1.86 -4.18
C ALA A 243 18.89 -1.33 -3.88
N ASP A 244 19.08 0.00 -3.91
CA ASP A 244 20.32 0.64 -3.50
C ASP A 244 20.71 0.34 -2.05
N LEU A 245 19.74 0.45 -1.13
CA LEU A 245 19.97 0.11 0.26
C LEU A 245 20.49 -1.32 0.40
N PHE A 246 19.90 -2.29 -0.30
CA PHE A 246 20.40 -3.68 -0.27
C PHE A 246 21.81 -3.80 -0.84
N ARG A 247 22.12 -3.08 -1.92
CA ARG A 247 23.46 -3.05 -2.51
C ARG A 247 24.48 -2.49 -1.53
N ASP A 248 24.16 -1.40 -0.85
CA ASP A 248 25.00 -0.78 0.19
C ASP A 248 25.18 -1.67 1.43
N LEU A 249 24.15 -2.44 1.79
CA LEU A 249 24.22 -3.45 2.84
C LEU A 249 25.03 -4.71 2.43
N GLY A 250 25.45 -4.78 1.17
CA GLY A 250 26.30 -5.84 0.60
C GLY A 250 25.53 -7.08 0.14
N CYS A 251 24.23 -6.96 -0.12
CA CYS A 251 23.44 -8.05 -0.68
C CYS A 251 23.73 -8.23 -2.18
N GLU A 252 23.76 -9.49 -2.60
CA GLU A 252 23.86 -9.89 -4.01
C GLU A 252 22.47 -10.11 -4.59
N ASN A 253 21.52 -10.56 -3.78
CA ASN A 253 20.15 -10.80 -4.20
C ASN A 253 19.19 -10.20 -3.19
N ALA A 254 18.05 -9.71 -3.68
CA ALA A 254 17.00 -9.15 -2.84
C ALA A 254 15.64 -9.19 -3.56
N ILE A 255 14.57 -9.32 -2.78
CA ILE A 255 13.19 -9.38 -3.27
C ILE A 255 12.27 -8.53 -2.40
N ASN A 256 11.38 -7.78 -3.06
CA ASN A 256 10.37 -6.96 -2.40
C ASN A 256 9.14 -7.81 -2.03
N LEU A 257 8.71 -7.71 -0.77
CA LEU A 257 7.50 -8.35 -0.24
C LEU A 257 6.36 -7.31 -0.07
N ASP A 258 5.26 -7.70 0.59
CA ASP A 258 4.15 -6.81 0.88
C ASP A 258 4.58 -5.65 1.80
N GLY A 259 4.14 -4.44 1.45
CA GLY A 259 4.56 -3.20 2.09
C GLY A 259 3.40 -2.43 2.71
N GLY A 260 3.53 -1.10 2.77
CA GLY A 260 2.43 -0.23 3.19
C GLY A 260 1.98 -0.49 4.64
N GLY A 261 0.68 -0.64 4.86
CA GLY A 261 0.12 -0.93 6.18
C GLY A 261 0.54 -2.29 6.74
N SER A 262 0.89 -3.23 5.86
CA SER A 262 1.34 -4.57 6.25
C SER A 262 2.73 -4.54 6.89
N THR A 263 3.59 -3.58 6.55
CA THR A 263 4.98 -3.49 7.02
C THR A 263 5.07 -3.52 8.55
N THR A 264 5.50 -4.67 9.07
CA THR A 264 5.54 -4.96 10.50
C THR A 264 6.78 -5.78 10.82
N LEU A 265 7.53 -5.35 11.84
CA LEU A 265 8.61 -6.10 12.48
C LEU A 265 8.20 -6.37 13.93
N ALA A 266 8.06 -7.65 14.28
CA ALA A 266 7.88 -8.11 15.64
C ALA A 266 9.18 -8.75 16.15
N ILE A 267 9.58 -8.40 17.37
CA ILE A 267 10.72 -9.01 18.07
C ILE A 267 10.24 -9.47 19.44
N ALA A 268 10.63 -10.68 19.82
CA ALA A 268 10.17 -11.31 21.05
C ALA A 268 11.36 -11.76 21.92
N ASP A 269 11.53 -11.10 23.07
CA ASP A 269 12.44 -11.52 24.13
C ASP A 269 11.66 -12.25 25.24
N SER A 270 11.31 -11.59 26.34
CA SER A 270 10.35 -12.07 27.32
C SER A 270 8.90 -11.79 26.92
N GLU A 271 8.68 -10.83 26.01
CA GLU A 271 7.38 -10.47 25.46
C GLU A 271 7.50 -10.10 23.97
N VAL A 272 6.42 -10.21 23.21
CA VAL A 272 6.41 -9.78 21.81
C VAL A 272 6.20 -8.28 21.73
N ARG A 273 7.09 -7.59 21.01
CA ARG A 273 7.01 -6.14 20.76
C ARG A 273 7.07 -5.85 19.26
N VAL A 274 6.32 -4.84 18.82
CA VAL A 274 6.44 -4.30 17.46
C VAL A 274 7.57 -3.27 17.45
N ALA A 275 8.68 -3.60 16.79
CA ALA A 275 9.92 -2.83 16.82
C ALA A 275 9.95 -1.65 15.83
N ASN A 276 9.05 -1.66 14.83
CA ASN A 276 8.86 -0.56 13.88
C ASN A 276 7.57 0.24 14.18
N ASN A 277 7.20 1.20 13.34
CA ASN A 277 5.92 1.89 13.40
C ASN A 277 5.07 1.59 12.15
N PRO A 278 4.18 0.58 12.22
CA PRO A 278 3.21 0.34 11.16
C PRO A 278 2.44 1.60 10.76
N SER A 279 2.11 1.73 9.47
CA SER A 279 1.47 2.94 8.94
C SER A 279 -0.03 3.01 9.22
N ASP A 280 -0.69 1.88 9.46
CA ASP A 280 -2.11 1.85 9.80
C ASP A 280 -2.37 2.51 11.17
N THR A 281 -3.53 3.14 11.28
CA THR A 281 -3.97 3.83 12.50
C THR A 281 -4.82 2.93 13.38
N PHE A 282 -4.76 3.17 14.69
CA PHE A 282 -5.75 2.70 15.66
C PHE A 282 -7.07 3.47 15.48
N GLU A 283 -8.12 3.00 16.16
CA GLU A 283 -9.43 3.62 16.08
C GLU A 283 -9.44 5.10 16.50
N ASP A 284 -8.49 5.50 17.35
CA ASP A 284 -8.26 6.86 17.85
C ASP A 284 -7.33 7.71 16.94
N GLY A 285 -6.90 7.16 15.79
CA GLY A 285 -6.09 7.87 14.80
C GLY A 285 -4.59 7.89 15.09
N ARG A 286 -4.13 7.28 16.19
CA ARG A 286 -2.68 7.08 16.42
C ARG A 286 -2.14 6.09 15.39
N THR A 287 -1.00 6.38 14.78
CA THR A 287 -0.30 5.43 13.90
C THR A 287 0.36 4.31 14.71
N GLY A 288 0.73 3.23 14.03
CA GLY A 288 1.46 2.11 14.65
C GLY A 288 0.62 0.86 14.91
N ARG A 289 -0.59 0.75 14.33
CA ARG A 289 -1.40 -0.46 14.42
C ARG A 289 -0.90 -1.49 13.40
N PRO A 290 -0.47 -2.70 13.80
CA PRO A 290 -0.19 -3.77 12.84
C PRO A 290 -1.45 -4.13 12.05
N ARG A 291 -1.33 -4.35 10.74
CA ARG A 291 -2.44 -4.85 9.90
C ARG A 291 -2.63 -6.37 10.08
N PHE A 292 -3.84 -6.86 9.81
CA PHE A 292 -4.07 -8.28 9.55
C PHE A 292 -3.48 -8.65 8.19
N VAL A 293 -2.49 -9.54 8.16
CA VAL A 293 -1.77 -9.93 6.94
C VAL A 293 -2.03 -11.39 6.62
N ALA A 294 -1.90 -11.76 5.34
CA ALA A 294 -2.14 -13.12 4.87
C ALA A 294 -1.03 -14.10 5.29
N ALA A 295 0.22 -13.65 5.32
CA ALA A 295 1.34 -14.50 5.71
C ALA A 295 2.45 -13.74 6.45
N SER A 296 3.20 -14.48 7.26
CA SER A 296 4.39 -13.99 7.97
C SER A 296 5.57 -14.94 7.79
N LEU A 297 6.78 -14.38 7.82
CA LEU A 297 8.04 -15.14 7.95
C LEU A 297 8.56 -14.89 9.36
N VAL A 298 8.86 -15.97 10.07
CA VAL A 298 9.43 -15.91 11.41
C VAL A 298 10.82 -16.55 11.47
N VAL A 299 11.63 -16.07 12.40
CA VAL A 299 12.97 -16.54 12.70
C VAL A 299 12.99 -17.02 14.14
N PHE A 300 13.36 -18.29 14.32
CA PHE A 300 13.66 -18.85 15.61
C PHE A 300 15.14 -18.65 15.89
N ALA A 301 15.48 -18.24 17.10
CA ALA A 301 16.86 -18.05 17.52
C ALA A 301 16.97 -18.24 19.04
N LYS A 302 18.18 -18.50 19.53
CA LYS A 302 18.40 -18.62 20.98
C LYS A 302 18.73 -17.25 21.58
N PRO A 303 18.25 -16.92 22.80
CA PRO A 303 18.71 -15.75 23.52
C PRO A 303 20.24 -15.69 23.56
N ASN A 304 20.79 -14.50 23.36
CA ASN A 304 22.22 -14.26 23.48
C ASN A 304 22.55 -13.99 24.97
N PRO A 305 23.17 -14.92 25.70
CA PRO A 305 23.47 -14.73 27.12
C PRO A 305 24.47 -13.61 27.39
N GLU A 306 25.22 -13.17 26.37
CA GLU A 306 26.20 -12.08 26.48
C GLU A 306 25.56 -10.70 26.25
N TYR A 307 24.31 -10.65 25.76
CA TYR A 307 23.62 -9.40 25.49
C TYR A 307 22.80 -8.94 26.69
N MET A 308 23.25 -7.86 27.31
CA MET A 308 22.57 -7.23 28.47
C MET A 308 21.82 -5.94 28.10
N GLY A 309 21.78 -5.58 26.81
CA GLY A 309 21.12 -4.37 26.32
C GLY A 309 19.61 -4.53 26.16
N SER A 310 18.93 -3.42 25.82
CA SER A 310 17.52 -3.43 25.42
C SER A 310 17.39 -3.60 23.90
N LEU A 311 16.30 -4.22 23.44
CA LEU A 311 15.94 -4.21 22.02
C LEU A 311 15.99 -2.79 21.43
N ALA A 312 16.47 -2.68 20.19
CA ALA A 312 16.34 -1.42 19.46
C ALA A 312 14.85 -1.26 19.08
N MET A 313 14.24 -0.16 19.50
CA MET A 313 12.83 0.13 19.25
C MET A 313 12.73 1.47 18.54
N ALA A 314 11.95 1.51 17.45
CA ALA A 314 11.73 2.78 16.76
C ALA A 314 11.06 3.77 17.71
N PRO A 315 11.54 5.03 17.76
CA PRO A 315 10.82 6.07 18.49
C PRO A 315 9.40 6.14 17.94
N LYS A 316 8.41 6.48 18.78
CA LYS A 316 7.06 6.70 18.28
C LYS A 316 6.99 8.05 17.56
N PRO A 317 6.33 8.14 16.39
CA PRO A 317 6.08 9.42 15.75
C PRO A 317 5.31 10.33 16.71
N LYS A 318 5.71 11.60 16.80
CA LYS A 318 4.94 12.57 17.57
C LYS A 318 3.60 12.76 16.87
N PRO A 319 2.46 12.67 17.59
CA PRO A 319 1.18 12.97 16.99
C PRO A 319 1.21 14.39 16.46
N ARG A 320 0.93 14.57 15.17
CA ARG A 320 0.70 15.90 14.63
C ARG A 320 -0.56 16.46 15.26
N LYS A 321 -0.46 17.70 15.76
CA LYS A 321 -1.60 18.42 16.31
C LYS A 321 -2.58 18.69 15.16
N ALA A 322 -3.72 18.00 15.19
CA ALA A 322 -4.81 18.33 14.30
C ALA A 322 -5.30 19.76 14.60
N LEU A 323 -5.69 20.49 13.55
CA LEU A 323 -6.55 21.66 13.70
C LEU A 323 -7.85 21.24 14.40
N PRO A 324 -8.54 22.18 15.08
CA PRO A 324 -9.89 21.93 15.54
C PRO A 324 -10.77 21.44 14.39
N TYR A 325 -11.40 20.29 14.58
CA TYR A 325 -12.36 19.70 13.66
C TYR A 325 -13.65 19.32 14.41
N PRO A 326 -14.78 19.14 13.72
CA PRO A 326 -16.05 18.75 14.34
C PRO A 326 -15.91 17.49 15.19
N GLN A 327 -16.45 17.54 16.42
CA GLN A 327 -16.46 16.39 17.36
C GLN A 327 -17.80 15.66 17.41
N GLU A 328 -18.79 16.19 16.72
CA GLU A 328 -20.10 15.58 16.47
C GLU A 328 -20.35 15.53 14.97
N PRO A 329 -21.28 14.67 14.50
CA PRO A 329 -21.63 14.59 13.09
C PRO A 329 -22.00 15.96 12.52
N VAL A 330 -21.47 16.28 11.34
CA VAL A 330 -21.71 17.55 10.65
C VAL A 330 -22.09 17.29 9.20
N ALA A 331 -23.06 18.05 8.69
CA ALA A 331 -23.33 18.12 7.26
C ALA A 331 -22.22 18.96 6.61
N LEU A 332 -21.63 18.45 5.54
CA LEU A 332 -20.65 19.20 4.75
C LEU A 332 -21.43 20.05 3.74
N GLU A 333 -21.41 21.38 3.92
CA GLU A 333 -22.16 22.32 3.07
C GLU A 333 -21.29 22.88 1.93
N TRP A 334 -21.96 23.37 0.87
CA TRP A 334 -21.40 24.04 -0.32
C TRP A 334 -20.57 23.17 -1.27
N PHE A 335 -21.28 22.44 -2.13
CA PHE A 335 -20.64 21.86 -3.31
C PHE A 335 -21.12 22.47 -4.63
N ASP A 336 -20.18 22.70 -5.54
CA ASP A 336 -20.37 23.13 -6.92
C ASP A 336 -20.13 21.97 -7.89
N ILE A 337 -21.01 21.83 -8.89
CA ILE A 337 -20.90 20.78 -9.90
C ILE A 337 -20.02 21.29 -11.04
N GLN A 338 -18.97 20.53 -11.38
CA GLN A 338 -18.21 20.75 -12.61
C GLN A 338 -18.10 19.45 -13.42
N PHE A 339 -17.99 19.60 -14.72
CA PHE A 339 -17.79 18.51 -15.67
C PHE A 339 -16.32 18.54 -16.13
N GLU A 340 -15.59 17.44 -16.01
CA GLU A 340 -14.21 17.34 -16.51
C GLU A 340 -14.20 16.94 -18.00
N GLY A 341 -13.91 17.93 -18.84
CA GLY A 341 -13.65 17.84 -20.28
C GLY A 341 -13.13 19.22 -20.73
N GLU A 342 -12.06 19.24 -21.52
CA GLU A 342 -11.20 20.41 -21.85
C GLU A 342 -11.79 21.82 -21.66
N GLU A 343 -10.99 22.70 -21.03
CA GLU A 343 -11.06 24.15 -21.18
C GLU A 343 -11.04 24.53 -22.67
N ARG A 344 -12.19 24.50 -23.32
CA ARG A 344 -12.49 25.29 -24.51
C ARG A 344 -13.88 25.85 -24.30
N SER A 345 -13.93 27.17 -24.34
CA SER A 345 -15.14 27.97 -24.47
C SER A 345 -15.94 27.53 -25.70
N LEU A 346 -16.72 26.46 -25.55
CA LEU A 346 -17.69 26.02 -26.54
C LEU A 346 -19.04 26.62 -26.17
N ARG A 347 -19.28 27.83 -26.69
CA ARG A 347 -20.65 28.27 -27.02
C ARG A 347 -21.25 27.16 -27.89
N LEU A 348 -22.37 26.54 -27.47
CA LEU A 348 -23.59 26.38 -28.28
C LEU A 348 -24.59 25.36 -27.67
N GLN A 349 -25.79 25.90 -27.44
CA GLN A 349 -27.14 25.33 -27.66
C GLN A 349 -27.66 24.13 -26.85
N MET A 350 -28.42 24.48 -25.78
CA MET A 350 -29.69 23.91 -25.26
C MET A 350 -29.74 22.39 -24.95
N LYS A 351 -30.01 21.89 -23.73
CA LYS A 351 -30.77 22.39 -22.56
C LYS A 351 -30.10 21.88 -21.27
N HIS A 352 -29.75 22.79 -20.37
CA HIS A 352 -29.44 22.48 -18.97
C HIS A 352 -30.73 22.60 -18.15
N GLU A 353 -30.96 21.74 -17.17
CA GLU A 353 -31.64 22.15 -15.93
C GLU A 353 -30.96 21.51 -14.70
N ALA A 354 -30.09 22.30 -14.08
CA ALA A 354 -29.91 22.30 -12.64
C ALA A 354 -31.10 23.04 -12.03
N ILE A 355 -31.90 22.40 -11.18
CA ILE A 355 -32.83 23.12 -10.29
C ILE A 355 -32.31 22.98 -8.86
N LEU A 356 -31.60 24.03 -8.43
CA LEU A 356 -31.33 24.38 -7.04
C LEU A 356 -32.62 24.88 -6.38
N HIS A 357 -33.11 24.20 -5.34
CA HIS A 357 -33.83 24.87 -4.25
C HIS A 357 -32.89 25.06 -3.06
N ALA A 358 -31.98 26.03 -3.18
CA ALA A 358 -31.40 26.65 -1.99
C ALA A 358 -32.40 27.67 -1.45
N LYS A 359 -33.16 27.28 -0.43
CA LYS A 359 -33.57 28.09 0.74
C LYS A 359 -34.74 27.41 1.45
N SER A 360 -34.45 26.79 2.59
CA SER A 360 -35.38 26.83 3.70
C SER A 360 -34.68 27.58 4.84
N LYS A 361 -35.01 28.86 4.98
CA LYS A 361 -34.86 29.50 6.29
C LYS A 361 -35.80 28.73 7.22
N LYS A 362 -35.20 28.07 8.21
CA LYS A 362 -35.82 27.37 9.35
C LYS A 362 -36.56 26.09 9.00
N THR A 363 -35.83 24.97 8.98
CA THR A 363 -35.82 23.91 10.02
C THR A 363 -35.23 22.65 9.39
N ASP A 364 -34.16 22.14 10.01
CA ASP A 364 -33.63 20.77 9.99
C ASP A 364 -33.76 19.95 8.69
N SER A 365 -32.62 19.87 7.99
CA SER A 365 -32.15 18.72 7.18
C SER A 365 -33.06 18.16 6.08
N LEU A 366 -32.83 18.59 4.83
CA LEU A 366 -32.71 17.69 3.66
C LEU A 366 -32.06 18.44 2.48
N HIS A 367 -30.84 18.07 2.10
CA HIS A 367 -30.08 18.69 1.01
C HIS A 367 -30.22 17.83 -0.25
N LEU A 368 -31.28 18.03 -1.03
CA LEU A 368 -31.54 17.21 -2.22
C LEU A 368 -30.95 17.90 -3.46
N LYS A 369 -29.98 17.26 -4.13
CA LYS A 369 -29.44 17.72 -5.42
C LYS A 369 -29.84 16.75 -6.52
N LYS A 370 -30.38 17.27 -7.63
CA LYS A 370 -30.68 16.51 -8.85
C LYS A 370 -29.74 16.95 -9.96
N VAL A 371 -29.08 15.98 -10.60
CA VAL A 371 -28.20 16.18 -11.75
C VAL A 371 -28.74 15.37 -12.92
N VAL A 372 -28.82 15.99 -14.10
CA VAL A 372 -29.19 15.34 -15.36
C VAL A 372 -28.02 15.51 -16.33
N ILE A 373 -27.49 14.40 -16.85
CA ILE A 373 -26.28 14.37 -17.69
C ILE A 373 -26.61 13.74 -19.05
N ASP A 374 -26.17 14.38 -20.13
CA ASP A 374 -26.17 13.82 -21.49
C ASP A 374 -24.77 13.33 -21.82
N GLU A 375 -24.63 12.01 -22.00
CA GLU A 375 -23.33 11.35 -22.14
C GLU A 375 -22.83 11.23 -23.58
N SER A 376 -23.63 11.65 -24.57
CA SER A 376 -23.37 11.44 -26.00
C SER A 376 -22.06 12.06 -26.54
N LYS A 377 -21.27 12.73 -25.68
CA LYS A 377 -20.01 13.42 -26.00
C LYS A 377 -18.89 13.25 -24.96
N ALA A 378 -19.02 12.40 -23.94
CA ALA A 378 -18.03 12.26 -22.87
C ALA A 378 -17.02 11.13 -23.14
N GLY A 379 -15.73 11.45 -23.10
CA GLY A 379 -14.62 10.48 -23.25
C GLY A 379 -13.94 10.08 -21.92
N SER A 380 -14.49 10.52 -20.78
CA SER A 380 -13.94 10.24 -19.44
C SER A 380 -14.83 9.25 -18.67
N ASP A 381 -14.20 8.47 -17.78
CA ASP A 381 -14.93 7.58 -16.86
C ASP A 381 -15.64 8.36 -15.72
N VAL A 382 -15.36 9.66 -15.58
CA VAL A 382 -15.91 10.55 -14.55
C VAL A 382 -17.11 11.31 -15.12
N LEU A 383 -18.31 10.98 -14.64
CA LEU A 383 -19.56 11.62 -15.06
C LEU A 383 -19.84 12.92 -14.31
N VAL A 384 -19.63 12.90 -12.99
CA VAL A 384 -19.85 14.04 -12.10
C VAL A 384 -18.68 14.17 -11.17
N ARG A 385 -18.16 15.40 -11.07
CA ARG A 385 -17.30 15.82 -9.98
C ARG A 385 -17.96 16.99 -9.26
N GLU A 386 -18.40 16.73 -8.04
CA GLU A 386 -19.06 17.72 -7.19
C GLU A 386 -18.06 18.20 -6.15
N TYR A 387 -17.52 19.41 -6.33
CA TYR A 387 -16.46 20.01 -5.52
C TYR A 387 -17.01 20.68 -4.28
N SER A 388 -16.43 20.42 -3.11
CA SER A 388 -16.61 21.23 -1.90
C SER A 388 -15.80 22.52 -2.01
N GLY A 389 -16.32 23.61 -1.43
CA GLY A 389 -15.54 24.84 -1.22
C GLY A 389 -14.91 25.44 -2.48
N GLU A 390 -15.61 25.33 -3.63
CA GLU A 390 -15.14 25.80 -4.95
C GLU A 390 -13.83 25.12 -5.42
N GLY A 391 -13.54 23.91 -4.94
CA GLY A 391 -12.30 23.17 -5.26
C GLY A 391 -11.05 23.75 -4.58
N LYS A 392 -11.22 24.47 -3.47
CA LYS A 392 -10.12 25.04 -2.68
C LYS A 392 -10.16 24.51 -1.24
N PRO A 393 -9.11 23.81 -0.78
CA PRO A 393 -9.04 23.26 0.59
C PRO A 393 -9.37 24.27 1.70
N LYS A 394 -8.96 25.53 1.53
CA LYS A 394 -9.21 26.60 2.53
C LYS A 394 -10.67 26.97 2.74
N HIS A 395 -11.56 26.60 1.83
CA HIS A 395 -13.00 26.82 1.95
C HIS A 395 -13.72 25.56 2.43
N ASN A 396 -13.01 24.43 2.53
CA ASN A 396 -13.58 23.18 3.00
C ASN A 396 -13.62 23.13 4.53
N VAL A 397 -14.56 22.35 5.06
CA VAL A 397 -14.58 22.03 6.49
C VAL A 397 -13.40 21.12 6.80
N ALA A 398 -12.56 21.53 7.75
CA ALA A 398 -11.50 20.70 8.26
C ALA A 398 -12.09 19.47 8.98
N LEU A 399 -11.73 18.28 8.52
CA LEU A 399 -12.11 17.01 9.09
C LEU A 399 -10.93 16.44 9.91
N GLY A 400 -11.23 15.52 10.82
CA GLY A 400 -10.21 14.71 11.47
C GLY A 400 -9.69 13.61 10.54
N ARG A 401 -8.69 12.86 11.00
CA ARG A 401 -8.18 11.66 10.29
C ARG A 401 -8.94 10.37 10.64
N VAL A 402 -9.97 10.48 11.48
CA VAL A 402 -10.83 9.38 11.92
C VAL A 402 -12.28 9.74 11.64
N GLY A 403 -13.14 8.72 11.60
CA GLY A 403 -14.55 8.87 11.31
C GLY A 403 -14.90 8.42 9.91
N THR A 404 -16.15 8.66 9.53
CA THR A 404 -16.70 8.26 8.24
C THR A 404 -17.22 9.47 7.48
N VAL A 405 -16.92 9.55 6.18
CA VAL A 405 -17.65 10.42 5.25
C VAL A 405 -18.70 9.58 4.56
N THR A 406 -19.96 10.00 4.65
CA THR A 406 -21.13 9.30 4.10
C THR A 406 -21.91 10.23 3.19
N TYR A 407 -22.51 9.68 2.14
CA TYR A 407 -23.56 10.36 1.38
C TYR A 407 -24.56 9.36 0.81
N LYS A 408 -25.75 9.85 0.48
CA LYS A 408 -26.84 9.05 -0.11
C LYS A 408 -26.96 9.29 -1.59
N ILE A 409 -27.25 8.23 -2.33
CA ILE A 409 -27.51 8.30 -3.78
C ILE A 409 -28.82 7.62 -4.10
N LYS A 410 -29.57 8.18 -5.05
CA LYS A 410 -30.74 7.57 -5.68
C LYS A 410 -30.66 7.74 -7.20
N THR A 411 -30.79 6.64 -7.93
CA THR A 411 -30.83 6.60 -9.40
C THR A 411 -31.48 5.31 -9.89
N THR A 412 -31.98 5.33 -11.12
CA THR A 412 -32.36 4.13 -11.89
C THR A 412 -31.33 3.76 -12.95
N THR A 413 -30.23 4.52 -13.06
CA THR A 413 -29.20 4.31 -14.06
C THR A 413 -28.22 3.23 -13.59
N PRO A 414 -28.10 2.09 -14.29
CA PRO A 414 -27.19 1.02 -13.91
C PRO A 414 -25.73 1.39 -14.22
N ASN A 415 -24.78 0.53 -13.80
CA ASN A 415 -23.36 0.63 -14.18
C ASN A 415 -22.63 1.91 -13.74
N LEU A 416 -23.13 2.54 -12.67
CA LEU A 416 -22.49 3.67 -12.01
C LEU A 416 -21.71 3.23 -10.77
N LYS A 417 -20.71 4.02 -10.38
CA LYS A 417 -19.92 3.84 -9.16
C LYS A 417 -19.78 5.16 -8.41
N ALA A 418 -19.81 5.07 -7.08
CA ALA A 418 -19.61 6.18 -6.15
C ALA A 418 -18.17 6.18 -5.64
N SER A 419 -17.59 7.36 -5.48
CA SER A 419 -16.27 7.59 -4.84
C SER A 419 -16.21 9.01 -4.30
N LEU A 420 -15.14 9.36 -3.58
CA LEU A 420 -14.89 10.71 -3.12
C LEU A 420 -13.40 11.02 -3.23
N VAL A 421 -13.05 12.30 -3.19
CA VAL A 421 -11.69 12.80 -3.19
C VAL A 421 -11.49 13.61 -1.92
N LEU A 422 -10.45 13.32 -1.16
CA LEU A 422 -10.02 14.10 -0.03
C LEU A 422 -8.76 14.88 -0.35
N ASP A 423 -8.64 16.06 0.23
CA ASP A 423 -7.35 16.68 0.42
C ASP A 423 -6.70 16.09 1.68
N ASP A 424 -5.50 15.53 1.55
CA ASP A 424 -4.69 15.12 2.69
C ASP A 424 -3.84 16.31 3.17
N VAL A 425 -4.50 17.23 3.88
CA VAL A 425 -3.99 18.56 4.22
C VAL A 425 -3.26 18.58 5.57
N SER A 426 -2.08 19.22 5.60
CA SER A 426 -1.47 19.60 6.88
C SER A 426 -2.20 20.74 7.58
N ASN A 427 -2.76 21.65 6.79
CA ASN A 427 -3.58 22.76 7.27
C ASN A 427 -4.49 23.26 6.13
N PRO A 428 -5.79 22.93 6.12
CA PRO A 428 -6.71 23.44 5.10
C PRO A 428 -6.71 24.97 5.02
N LEU A 429 -6.51 25.70 6.14
CA LEU A 429 -6.51 27.17 6.16
C LEU A 429 -5.36 27.80 5.36
N GLU A 430 -4.26 27.07 5.15
CA GLU A 430 -3.12 27.52 4.35
C GLU A 430 -3.26 27.17 2.87
N ASN A 431 -4.35 26.49 2.49
CA ASN A 431 -4.58 25.98 1.13
C ASN A 431 -3.43 25.07 0.64
N THR A 432 -2.77 24.37 1.57
CA THR A 432 -1.65 23.47 1.30
C THR A 432 -2.12 22.02 1.43
N SER A 433 -2.05 21.28 0.32
CA SER A 433 -2.36 19.84 0.26
C SER A 433 -1.09 19.06 -0.10
N LYS A 434 -0.94 17.84 0.45
CA LYS A 434 0.10 16.91 0.02
C LYS A 434 -0.26 16.18 -1.29
N GLY A 435 -1.45 16.43 -1.83
CA GLY A 435 -2.04 15.71 -2.95
C GLY A 435 -3.44 15.21 -2.59
N HIS A 436 -4.13 14.66 -3.59
CA HIS A 436 -5.48 14.17 -3.38
C HIS A 436 -5.50 12.66 -3.08
N GLU A 437 -6.45 12.24 -2.26
CA GLU A 437 -6.69 10.84 -1.97
C GLU A 437 -8.09 10.45 -2.43
N ARG A 438 -8.17 9.52 -3.38
CA ARG A 438 -9.46 9.05 -3.88
C ARG A 438 -9.91 7.81 -3.13
N GLY A 439 -11.14 7.85 -2.64
CA GLY A 439 -11.84 6.71 -2.07
C GLY A 439 -12.05 5.56 -3.06
N SER A 440 -12.12 4.34 -2.56
CA SER A 440 -12.43 3.14 -3.33
C SER A 440 -13.79 3.29 -4.00
N THR A 441 -13.94 2.73 -5.19
CA THR A 441 -15.19 2.85 -5.93
C THR A 441 -16.21 1.83 -5.44
N MET A 442 -17.43 2.25 -5.13
CA MET A 442 -18.53 1.38 -4.74
C MET A 442 -19.59 1.34 -5.85
N PRO A 443 -20.03 0.16 -6.34
CA PRO A 443 -21.13 0.08 -7.30
C PRO A 443 -22.40 0.73 -6.75
N ILE A 444 -23.05 1.56 -7.57
CA ILE A 444 -24.30 2.23 -7.20
C ILE A 444 -25.47 1.29 -7.50
N ILE A 445 -26.35 1.10 -6.51
CA ILE A 445 -27.58 0.31 -6.66
C ILE A 445 -28.61 1.13 -7.44
N ALA A 446 -28.97 0.65 -8.63
CA ALA A 446 -29.83 1.35 -9.58
C ALA A 446 -31.31 0.92 -9.49
N ASP A 447 -31.88 0.90 -8.28
CA ASP A 447 -33.26 0.46 -8.02
C ASP A 447 -34.25 1.62 -7.81
N GLY A 448 -33.81 2.85 -8.05
CA GLY A 448 -34.61 4.04 -7.82
C GLY A 448 -34.87 4.33 -6.33
N LYS A 449 -34.15 3.73 -5.38
CA LYS A 449 -34.24 4.02 -3.94
C LYS A 449 -32.97 4.72 -3.43
N TRP A 450 -33.06 5.27 -2.22
CA TRP A 450 -31.92 5.87 -1.55
C TRP A 450 -31.04 4.79 -0.91
N HIS A 451 -29.75 4.84 -1.18
CA HIS A 451 -28.73 3.97 -0.58
C HIS A 451 -27.60 4.81 0.03
N ASN A 452 -27.04 4.35 1.15
CA ASN A 452 -25.91 5.00 1.83
C ASN A 452 -24.59 4.47 1.30
N TYR A 453 -23.64 5.36 1.06
CA TYR A 453 -22.26 5.05 0.69
C TYR A 453 -21.34 5.74 1.68
N ALA A 454 -20.40 5.00 2.26
CA ALA A 454 -19.57 5.49 3.35
C ALA A 454 -18.12 5.06 3.19
N TRP A 455 -17.19 5.97 3.51
CA TRP A 455 -15.76 5.73 3.55
C TRP A 455 -15.24 6.05 4.95
N ASP A 456 -14.63 5.06 5.58
CA ASP A 456 -13.95 5.23 6.87
C ASP A 456 -12.52 5.69 6.62
N LEU A 457 -12.16 6.85 7.20
CA LEU A 457 -10.86 7.49 7.02
C LEU A 457 -9.69 6.64 7.54
N ARG A 458 -9.97 5.66 8.41
CA ARG A 458 -8.94 4.74 8.97
C ARG A 458 -8.66 3.53 8.11
N VAL A 459 -9.57 3.20 7.18
CA VAL A 459 -9.43 2.01 6.34
C VAL A 459 -8.54 2.36 5.17
N VAL A 460 -7.25 2.03 5.29
CA VAL A 460 -6.23 2.41 4.30
C VAL A 460 -6.54 1.88 2.89
N ASP A 461 -7.17 0.70 2.77
CA ASP A 461 -7.51 0.13 1.46
C ASP A 461 -8.67 0.85 0.75
N HIS A 462 -9.28 1.84 1.41
CA HIS A 462 -10.16 2.77 0.74
C HIS A 462 -9.41 3.80 -0.09
N TRP A 463 -8.13 4.05 0.12
CA TRP A 463 -7.48 5.24 -0.42
C TRP A 463 -6.52 4.88 -1.54
N PHE A 464 -6.57 5.67 -2.61
CA PHE A 464 -5.72 5.54 -3.78
C PHE A 464 -5.17 6.90 -4.15
N ASN A 465 -3.88 6.93 -4.53
CA ASN A 465 -3.22 8.12 -5.02
C ASN A 465 -4.05 8.75 -6.15
N TYR A 466 -4.39 10.02 -5.96
CA TYR A 466 -5.08 10.84 -6.94
C TYR A 466 -4.42 12.22 -7.00
N GLY A 467 -4.21 12.80 -8.17
CA GLY A 467 -3.70 14.18 -8.29
C GLY A 467 -2.53 14.56 -7.34
N GLY A 468 -1.47 13.75 -7.31
CA GLY A 468 -0.27 14.02 -6.50
C GLY A 468 -0.25 13.42 -5.09
N GLY A 469 -1.28 12.68 -4.67
CA GLY A 469 -1.31 11.97 -3.40
C GLY A 469 -0.37 10.75 -3.32
N ASN A 470 -0.53 9.94 -2.28
CA ASN A 470 0.26 8.75 -2.00
C ASN A 470 -0.59 7.49 -1.68
N GLY A 471 -1.92 7.60 -1.71
CA GLY A 471 -2.84 6.50 -1.45
C GLY A 471 -3.19 6.32 0.03
N VAL A 472 -2.90 7.29 0.90
CA VAL A 472 -3.10 7.18 2.35
C VAL A 472 -3.47 8.51 2.96
N ILE A 473 -4.35 8.48 3.96
CA ILE A 473 -4.64 9.63 4.81
C ILE A 473 -3.59 9.69 5.93
N ASP A 474 -2.55 10.51 5.74
CA ASP A 474 -1.43 10.66 6.68
C ASP A 474 -1.20 12.11 7.17
N GLY A 475 -2.05 13.02 6.71
CA GLY A 475 -2.17 14.39 7.19
C GLY A 475 -2.72 14.49 8.62
N PRO A 476 -2.41 15.59 9.33
CA PRO A 476 -3.03 15.89 10.62
C PRO A 476 -4.55 16.03 10.53
N ASN A 477 -5.06 16.51 9.40
CA ASN A 477 -6.47 16.71 9.07
C ASN A 477 -6.70 16.28 7.62
N THR A 478 -7.98 16.20 7.24
CA THR A 478 -8.39 16.08 5.85
C THR A 478 -9.44 17.14 5.54
N SER A 479 -9.72 17.34 4.26
CA SER A 479 -10.97 17.97 3.82
C SER A 479 -11.56 17.16 2.69
N LEU A 480 -12.89 17.16 2.59
CA LEU A 480 -13.55 16.63 1.39
C LEU A 480 -13.31 17.61 0.25
N ASP A 481 -12.61 17.18 -0.80
CA ASP A 481 -12.43 17.95 -2.03
C ASP A 481 -13.64 17.76 -2.93
N SER A 482 -14.01 16.52 -3.25
CA SER A 482 -15.12 16.27 -4.17
C SER A 482 -15.81 14.92 -3.97
N ILE A 483 -17.06 14.83 -4.43
CA ILE A 483 -17.76 13.56 -4.66
C ILE A 483 -17.61 13.20 -6.14
N LEU A 484 -17.32 11.93 -6.41
CA LEU A 484 -17.18 11.40 -7.76
C LEU A 484 -18.28 10.39 -8.06
N ILE A 485 -18.87 10.56 -9.25
CA ILE A 485 -19.75 9.56 -9.86
C ILE A 485 -19.09 9.12 -11.15
N LEU A 486 -18.80 7.83 -11.23
CA LEU A 486 -18.05 7.23 -12.31
C LEU A 486 -18.96 6.28 -13.08
N LYS A 487 -18.71 6.12 -14.38
CA LYS A 487 -19.29 5.02 -15.17
C LYS A 487 -18.32 3.87 -15.31
N ASN A 488 -18.85 2.70 -15.68
CA ASN A 488 -18.02 1.66 -16.26
C ASN A 488 -17.50 2.11 -17.62
N LYS A 489 -16.24 1.78 -17.93
CA LYS A 489 -15.52 2.25 -19.12
C LYS A 489 -16.25 1.98 -20.45
N ASP A 490 -17.00 0.89 -20.51
CA ASP A 490 -17.73 0.45 -21.70
C ASP A 490 -19.25 0.70 -21.59
N ALA A 491 -19.70 1.45 -20.58
CA ALA A 491 -21.11 1.82 -20.46
C ALA A 491 -21.42 3.02 -21.36
N GLU A 492 -22.48 2.88 -22.15
CA GLU A 492 -23.10 3.93 -22.97
C GLU A 492 -24.56 4.09 -22.51
N TYR A 493 -25.06 5.33 -22.50
CA TYR A 493 -26.43 5.63 -22.12
C TYR A 493 -27.10 6.43 -23.24
N ASP A 494 -28.14 5.84 -23.83
CA ASP A 494 -28.96 6.48 -24.87
C ASP A 494 -29.97 7.49 -24.31
N GLU A 495 -30.18 7.47 -23.00
CA GLU A 495 -31.11 8.34 -22.27
C GLU A 495 -30.36 9.18 -21.22
N PRO A 496 -30.85 10.39 -20.90
CA PRO A 496 -30.25 11.23 -19.88
C PRO A 496 -30.17 10.52 -18.52
N ILE A 497 -29.00 10.63 -17.88
CA ILE A 497 -28.76 10.03 -16.56
C ILE A 497 -29.41 10.91 -15.49
N GLU A 498 -30.40 10.38 -14.76
CA GLU A 498 -30.95 11.03 -13.57
C GLU A 498 -30.24 10.52 -12.30
N LEU A 499 -29.63 11.45 -11.57
CA LEU A 499 -28.91 11.16 -10.34
C LEU A 499 -29.33 12.14 -9.23
N MET A 500 -29.58 11.60 -8.04
CA MET A 500 -29.80 12.40 -6.84
C MET A 500 -28.76 12.10 -5.77
N ILE A 501 -28.18 13.15 -5.19
CA ILE A 501 -27.21 13.06 -4.08
C ILE A 501 -27.75 13.85 -2.89
N SER A 502 -27.59 13.31 -1.67
CA SER A 502 -28.03 13.95 -0.44
C SER A 502 -27.20 13.52 0.77
N ASP A 503 -27.44 14.18 1.91
CA ASP A 503 -26.92 13.81 3.22
C ASP A 503 -25.40 13.57 3.26
N VAL A 504 -24.61 14.49 2.68
CA VAL A 504 -23.16 14.45 2.77
C VAL A 504 -22.74 14.81 4.19
N VAL A 505 -22.33 13.79 4.96
CA VAL A 505 -22.09 13.89 6.39
C VAL A 505 -20.70 13.37 6.72
N TYR A 506 -19.98 14.12 7.54
CA TYR A 506 -18.83 13.61 8.28
C TYR A 506 -19.25 13.26 9.70
N ASP A 507 -19.06 12.00 10.09
CA ASP A 507 -19.23 11.55 11.47
C ASP A 507 -17.84 11.20 12.05
N PRO A 508 -17.29 12.01 12.97
CA PRO A 508 -15.98 11.76 13.57
C PRO A 508 -15.93 10.50 14.44
N LYS A 509 -17.09 9.99 14.89
CA LYS A 509 -17.23 8.78 15.70
C LYS A 509 -17.69 7.57 14.90
N GLY A 510 -18.12 7.80 13.66
CA GLY A 510 -18.58 6.76 12.73
C GLY A 510 -17.52 5.69 12.53
N LYS A 511 -17.93 4.43 12.43
CA LYS A 511 -17.07 3.28 12.16
C LYS A 511 -17.74 2.41 11.11
N LEU A 512 -17.03 2.12 10.02
CA LEU A 512 -17.41 0.97 9.21
C LEU A 512 -16.96 -0.27 9.99
N ARG A 513 -17.92 -1.15 10.31
CA ARG A 513 -17.56 -2.47 10.86
C ARG A 513 -16.71 -3.15 9.78
N GLN A 514 -15.46 -3.49 10.15
CA GLN A 514 -14.56 -4.29 9.32
C GLN A 514 -14.99 -5.74 9.31
#